data_AF-A0A970GC36-F1
#
_entry.id   AF-A0A970GC36-F1
#
_cell.length_a   1.000
_cell.length_b   1.000
_cell.length_c   1.000
_cell.angle_alpha   90.00
_cell.angle_beta   90.00
_cell.angle_gamma   90.00
#
_symmetry.space_group_name_H-M   'P 1'
#
loop_
_entity.id
_entity.type
_entity.pdbx_description
1 polymer ?
#
loop_
_entity_poly.entity_id
_entity_poly.type
_entity_poly.pdbx_seq_one_letter_code
_entity_poly.pdbx_strand_id
1 'polypeptide(L)'
;MKNYILTFLAIFLVAGISAQTVLSCHDIQYTTDPTGNSPYYTQTVTVQGIVTHIIPNSAFYIADPEGGEWSGLYVYHRNTSNVVSIGDLVKLTGTVDEYYNLTEFTNVSAYEIISQGNPLPPFLELSTADMPSGTNHPENEKYEGVLVRFQDVTIKSTPDSYGQFLIADHSNIWAMVDNGLYAIPASSIIVGESWYIIQGIVDFHSSAGFKLNPRNASDMIKQDTIENSIIKIVRTDPTTEPTLNSDVSMNLISTKIKSEWGVMSYSVTFKVNPTKLIFSGLDIENTLTREMPEFHNSAAGDTISWTYFSQDGIIYPDNDALLIKILVRPLVYGENI
;
A
#
# COMPACT_ATOMS: atom_id res chain seq x y z
N MET A 1 85.83 20.06 12.63
CA MET A 1 84.88 18.99 13.02
C MET A 1 83.54 19.33 12.41
N LYS A 2 83.05 18.41 11.59
CA LYS A 2 81.89 18.53 10.71
C LYS A 2 80.71 17.86 11.44
N ASN A 3 79.48 18.26 11.10
CA ASN A 3 78.21 17.52 11.26
C ASN A 3 77.39 17.86 12.52
N TYR A 4 76.06 17.95 12.50
CA TYR A 4 75.02 18.26 11.51
C TYR A 4 73.79 18.54 12.39
N ILE A 5 73.14 19.67 12.22
CA ILE A 5 71.85 19.97 12.87
C ILE A 5 70.82 19.02 12.23
N LEU A 6 70.34 18.04 12.98
CA LEU A 6 69.17 17.25 12.59
C LEU A 6 67.91 18.09 12.85
N THR A 7 67.40 18.73 11.80
CA THR A 7 66.04 19.26 11.79
C THR A 7 65.10 18.11 11.43
N PHE A 8 64.33 17.60 12.40
CA PHE A 8 63.25 16.65 12.15
C PHE A 8 62.06 17.43 11.57
N LEU A 9 61.89 17.38 10.24
CA LEU A 9 60.67 17.85 9.59
C LEU A 9 59.62 16.73 9.67
N ALA A 10 58.76 16.78 10.69
CA ALA A 10 57.58 15.93 10.76
C ALA A 10 56.53 16.45 9.76
N ILE A 11 56.49 15.84 8.57
CA ILE A 11 55.39 16.02 7.63
C ILE A 11 54.19 15.25 8.18
N PHE A 12 53.27 15.96 8.86
CA PHE A 12 51.94 15.44 9.14
C PHE A 12 51.18 15.39 7.80
N LEU A 13 51.20 14.23 7.16
CA LEU A 13 50.27 13.92 6.07
C LEU A 13 48.90 13.67 6.71
N VAL A 14 48.15 14.74 6.96
CA VAL A 14 46.71 14.63 7.27
C VAL A 14 46.03 14.28 5.96
N ALA A 15 45.98 12.98 5.64
CA ALA A 15 45.01 12.48 4.67
C ALA A 15 43.64 12.77 5.27
N GLY A 16 43.02 13.88 4.86
CA GLY A 16 41.63 14.15 5.18
C GLY A 16 40.80 13.02 4.62
N ILE A 17 40.38 12.10 5.49
CA ILE A 17 39.32 11.15 5.19
C ILE A 17 38.05 12.02 5.13
N SER A 18 37.79 12.58 3.94
CA SER A 18 36.50 13.16 3.62
C SER A 18 35.51 12.00 3.69
N ALA A 19 34.69 11.95 4.74
CA ALA A 19 33.53 11.07 4.74
C ALA A 19 32.71 11.42 3.49
N GLN A 20 32.52 10.45 2.59
CA GLN A 20 31.69 10.66 1.41
C GLN A 20 30.29 11.06 1.87
N THR A 21 29.78 12.18 1.36
CA THR A 21 28.44 12.67 1.66
C THR A 21 27.43 11.57 1.32
N VAL A 22 26.52 11.28 2.25
CA VAL A 22 25.40 10.38 2.02
C VAL A 22 24.28 11.20 1.40
N LEU A 23 23.90 10.83 0.19
CA LEU A 23 22.85 11.47 -0.61
C LEU A 23 21.48 10.85 -0.31
N SER A 24 20.43 11.65 -0.50
CA SER A 24 19.05 11.17 -0.65
C SER A 24 18.81 10.66 -2.08
N CYS A 25 17.69 9.97 -2.30
CA CYS A 25 17.21 9.65 -3.64
C CYS A 25 16.91 10.93 -4.41
N HIS A 26 16.29 11.93 -3.76
CA HIS A 26 16.05 13.25 -4.32
C HIS A 26 17.33 13.93 -4.82
N ASP A 27 18.43 13.87 -4.07
CA ASP A 27 19.70 14.44 -4.53
C ASP A 27 20.16 13.80 -5.85
N ILE A 28 19.96 12.47 -6.00
CA ILE A 28 20.33 11.73 -7.21
C ILE A 28 19.40 12.04 -8.37
N GLN A 29 18.08 12.07 -8.15
CA GLN A 29 17.10 12.21 -9.23
C GLN A 29 16.83 13.67 -9.64
N TYR A 30 16.89 14.64 -8.71
CA TYR A 30 16.49 16.01 -9.01
C TYR A 30 17.37 16.62 -10.09
N THR A 31 16.73 17.02 -11.18
CA THR A 31 17.41 17.61 -12.33
C THR A 31 16.55 18.68 -12.99
N THR A 32 17.23 19.67 -13.56
CA THR A 32 16.64 20.63 -14.50
C THR A 32 17.15 20.41 -15.91
N ASP A 33 17.92 19.34 -16.15
CA ASP A 33 18.38 18.96 -17.48
C ASP A 33 17.17 18.53 -18.33
N PRO A 34 16.94 19.12 -19.52
CA PRO A 34 15.87 18.71 -20.41
C PRO A 34 15.92 17.24 -20.85
N THR A 35 17.05 16.55 -20.69
CA THR A 35 17.15 15.12 -20.99
C THR A 35 16.62 14.23 -19.86
N GLY A 36 16.40 14.78 -18.66
CA GLY A 36 16.00 14.02 -17.48
C GLY A 36 17.16 13.37 -16.72
N ASN A 37 18.41 13.51 -17.20
CA ASN A 37 19.55 12.82 -16.60
C ASN A 37 19.85 13.33 -15.18
N SER A 38 20.25 12.39 -14.33
CA SER A 38 20.78 12.67 -13.00
C SER A 38 22.01 13.58 -13.05
N PRO A 39 22.14 14.57 -12.14
CA PRO A 39 23.38 15.34 -11.96
C PRO A 39 24.57 14.48 -11.52
N TYR A 40 24.33 13.23 -11.10
CA TYR A 40 25.35 12.27 -10.70
C TYR A 40 25.65 11.20 -11.75
N TYR A 41 25.12 11.32 -12.98
CA TYR A 41 25.38 10.38 -14.07
C TYR A 41 26.87 10.05 -14.21
N THR A 42 27.20 8.75 -14.27
CA THR A 42 28.55 8.15 -14.30
C THR A 42 29.38 8.27 -13.00
N GLN A 43 28.86 8.90 -11.96
CA GLN A 43 29.57 9.08 -10.69
C GLN A 43 29.29 7.93 -9.72
N THR A 44 30.31 7.57 -8.94
CA THR A 44 30.15 6.67 -7.79
C THR A 44 29.80 7.48 -6.55
N VAL A 45 28.60 7.28 -6.00
CA VAL A 45 28.06 8.00 -4.85
C VAL A 45 27.61 7.05 -3.75
N THR A 46 27.33 7.60 -2.57
CA THR A 46 26.68 6.86 -1.49
C THR A 46 25.27 7.42 -1.30
N VAL A 47 24.25 6.57 -1.41
CA VAL A 47 22.83 6.93 -1.25
C VAL A 47 22.24 6.21 -0.04
N GLN A 48 21.22 6.80 0.57
CA GLN A 48 20.42 6.15 1.60
C GLN A 48 18.93 6.24 1.26
N GLY A 49 18.18 5.16 1.48
CA GLY A 49 16.73 5.10 1.23
C GLY A 49 16.06 3.86 1.82
N ILE A 50 14.73 3.89 1.92
CA ILE A 50 13.89 2.77 2.36
C ILE A 50 13.59 1.88 1.18
N VAL A 51 13.81 0.56 1.31
CA VAL A 51 13.43 -0.41 0.28
C VAL A 51 11.90 -0.48 0.15
N THR A 52 11.36 -0.09 -1.00
CA THR A 52 9.90 0.00 -1.26
C THR A 52 9.35 -1.18 -2.05
N HIS A 53 10.19 -1.85 -2.83
CA HIS A 53 9.85 -3.05 -3.58
C HIS A 53 11.10 -3.84 -3.97
N ILE A 54 10.97 -5.15 -4.18
CA ILE A 54 12.07 -6.05 -4.54
C ILE A 54 11.66 -6.84 -5.79
N ILE A 55 12.54 -6.89 -6.78
CA ILE A 55 12.48 -7.77 -7.94
C ILE A 55 13.53 -8.88 -7.73
N PRO A 56 13.13 -10.05 -7.19
CA PRO A 56 14.09 -11.07 -6.77
C PRO A 56 15.06 -11.46 -7.87
N ASN A 57 16.34 -11.63 -7.53
CA ASN A 57 17.41 -11.94 -8.46
C ASN A 57 17.68 -10.90 -9.58
N SER A 58 17.13 -9.69 -9.49
CA SER A 58 17.36 -8.65 -10.50
C SER A 58 17.67 -7.30 -9.86
N ALA A 59 16.67 -6.68 -9.22
CA ALA A 59 16.72 -5.28 -8.81
C ALA A 59 15.81 -5.03 -7.60
N PHE A 60 15.79 -3.79 -7.12
CA PHE A 60 14.87 -3.34 -6.08
C PHE A 60 14.72 -1.82 -6.18
N TYR A 61 13.71 -1.27 -5.53
CA TYR A 61 13.50 0.17 -5.44
C TYR A 61 13.79 0.63 -4.02
N ILE A 62 14.42 1.79 -3.91
CA ILE A 62 14.52 2.54 -2.66
C ILE A 62 13.84 3.89 -2.83
N ALA A 63 13.38 4.48 -1.73
CA ALA A 63 12.87 5.84 -1.73
C ALA A 63 13.19 6.58 -0.43
N ASP A 64 13.19 7.91 -0.50
CA ASP A 64 13.38 8.75 0.68
C ASP A 64 12.22 8.56 1.67
N PRO A 65 12.46 8.52 3.00
CA PRO A 65 11.42 8.25 4.00
C PRO A 65 10.19 9.16 3.91
N GLU A 66 10.38 10.42 3.53
CA GLU A 66 9.31 11.42 3.42
C GLU A 66 8.54 11.33 2.09
N GLY A 67 9.04 10.57 1.10
CA GLY A 67 8.46 10.49 -0.25
C GLY A 67 8.55 11.81 -1.01
N GLY A 68 7.62 12.01 -1.96
CA GLY A 68 7.53 13.22 -2.80
C GLY A 68 8.17 13.08 -4.18
N GLU A 69 8.21 14.18 -4.92
CA GLU A 69 8.85 14.24 -6.24
C GLU A 69 10.36 13.93 -6.13
N TRP A 70 10.92 13.24 -7.13
CA TRP A 70 12.31 12.79 -7.20
C TRP A 70 12.76 11.88 -6.04
N SER A 71 11.85 11.39 -5.21
CA SER A 71 12.21 10.66 -3.99
C SER A 71 12.51 9.17 -4.20
N GLY A 72 12.39 8.63 -5.42
CA GLY A 72 12.54 7.21 -5.72
C GLY A 72 13.81 6.90 -6.52
N LEU A 73 14.37 5.71 -6.36
CA LEU A 73 15.54 5.27 -7.12
C LEU A 73 15.47 3.78 -7.42
N TYR A 74 15.68 3.42 -8.69
CA TYR A 74 15.79 2.03 -9.13
C TYR A 74 17.22 1.52 -8.94
N VAL A 75 17.38 0.44 -8.18
CA VAL A 75 18.69 -0.17 -7.90
C VAL A 75 18.83 -1.48 -8.66
N TYR A 76 19.54 -1.44 -9.79
CA TYR A 76 19.82 -2.59 -10.63
C TYR A 76 21.03 -3.37 -10.12
N HIS A 77 20.82 -4.17 -9.07
CA HIS A 77 21.88 -5.01 -8.50
C HIS A 77 21.35 -6.31 -7.87
N ARG A 78 21.51 -7.42 -8.62
CA ARG A 78 21.03 -8.77 -8.26
C ARG A 78 21.47 -9.25 -6.88
N ASN A 79 22.72 -9.02 -6.49
CA ASN A 79 23.23 -9.58 -5.24
C ASN A 79 22.58 -8.89 -4.03
N THR A 80 22.38 -7.57 -4.12
CA THR A 80 21.77 -6.80 -3.03
C THR A 80 20.26 -7.03 -2.97
N SER A 81 19.57 -7.21 -4.11
CA SER A 81 18.13 -7.50 -4.11
C SER A 81 17.76 -8.82 -3.40
N ASN A 82 18.73 -9.73 -3.25
CA ASN A 82 18.54 -11.01 -2.57
C ASN A 82 18.80 -10.97 -1.05
N VAL A 83 19.27 -9.84 -0.50
CA VAL A 83 19.64 -9.73 0.93
C VAL A 83 18.90 -8.61 1.67
N VAL A 84 18.24 -7.70 0.95
CA VAL A 84 17.40 -6.65 1.54
C VAL A 84 15.94 -7.10 1.66
N SER A 85 15.19 -6.46 2.55
CA SER A 85 13.75 -6.65 2.73
C SER A 85 13.01 -5.32 2.58
N ILE A 86 11.74 -5.36 2.16
CA ILE A 86 10.87 -4.18 2.13
C ILE A 86 10.81 -3.57 3.55
N GLY A 87 11.00 -2.25 3.65
CA GLY A 87 11.09 -1.51 4.91
C GLY A 87 12.49 -1.43 5.53
N ASP A 88 13.51 -2.04 4.91
CA ASP A 88 14.90 -1.80 5.33
C ASP A 88 15.35 -0.40 4.91
N LEU A 89 15.95 0.34 5.83
CA LEU A 89 16.71 1.55 5.53
C LEU A 89 18.11 1.13 5.14
N VAL A 90 18.46 1.28 3.88
CA VAL A 90 19.75 0.85 3.33
C VAL A 90 20.61 2.05 3.00
N LYS A 91 21.92 1.88 3.16
CA LYS A 91 22.94 2.79 2.66
C LYS A 91 23.80 2.03 1.66
N LEU A 92 23.87 2.55 0.44
CA LEU A 92 24.49 1.87 -0.70
C LEU A 92 25.57 2.77 -1.30
N THR A 93 26.73 2.21 -1.62
CA THR A 93 27.76 2.88 -2.43
C THR A 93 27.85 2.19 -3.78
N GLY A 94 27.64 2.92 -4.87
CA GLY A 94 27.52 2.39 -6.22
C GLY A 94 27.55 3.51 -7.26
N THR A 95 27.27 3.18 -8.51
CA THR A 95 27.37 4.11 -9.64
C THR A 95 25.98 4.49 -10.14
N VAL A 96 25.74 5.78 -10.36
CA VAL A 96 24.55 6.27 -11.05
C VAL A 96 24.76 6.14 -12.56
N ASP A 97 23.83 5.51 -13.24
CA ASP A 97 23.85 5.25 -14.68
C ASP A 97 22.50 5.63 -15.32
N GLU A 98 22.49 5.76 -16.64
CA GLU A 98 21.31 6.12 -17.43
C GLU A 98 21.08 5.06 -18.50
N TYR A 99 20.11 4.19 -18.28
CA TYR A 99 19.83 3.07 -19.18
C TYR A 99 18.53 3.30 -19.94
N TYR A 100 18.63 3.64 -21.23
CA TYR A 100 17.47 4.05 -22.05
C TYR A 100 16.63 5.18 -21.41
N ASN A 101 17.30 6.15 -20.78
CA ASN A 101 16.72 7.27 -20.04
C ASN A 101 15.95 6.87 -18.76
N LEU A 102 16.23 5.70 -18.19
CA LEU A 102 15.88 5.37 -16.81
C LEU A 102 17.11 5.59 -15.95
N THR A 103 16.99 6.32 -14.85
CA THR A 103 18.08 6.47 -13.88
C THR A 103 18.24 5.16 -13.09
N GLU A 104 19.42 4.54 -13.17
CA GLU A 104 19.73 3.30 -12.48
C GLU A 104 20.88 3.48 -11.48
N PHE A 105 20.74 2.90 -10.29
CA PHE A 105 21.84 2.71 -9.36
C PHE A 105 22.44 1.32 -9.54
N THR A 106 23.66 1.26 -10.06
CA THR A 106 24.34 0.03 -10.48
C THR A 106 25.63 -0.19 -9.70
N ASN A 107 26.32 -1.30 -9.97
CA ASN A 107 27.69 -1.56 -9.47
C ASN A 107 27.87 -1.34 -7.96
N VAL A 108 26.90 -1.79 -7.15
CA VAL A 108 26.91 -1.62 -5.70
C VAL A 108 28.13 -2.31 -5.09
N SER A 109 29.08 -1.51 -4.62
CA SER A 109 30.38 -1.92 -4.07
C SER A 109 30.37 -2.08 -2.55
N ALA A 110 29.44 -1.38 -1.87
CA ALA A 110 29.19 -1.52 -0.44
C ALA A 110 27.69 -1.35 -0.15
N TYR A 111 27.19 -2.10 0.83
CA TYR A 111 25.85 -1.91 1.36
C TYR A 111 25.84 -2.09 2.88
N GLU A 112 24.95 -1.38 3.54
CA GLU A 112 24.68 -1.45 4.97
C GLU A 112 23.17 -1.36 5.20
N ILE A 113 22.60 -2.25 6.01
CA ILE A 113 21.22 -2.13 6.50
C ILE A 113 21.30 -1.37 7.83
N ILE A 114 20.84 -0.12 7.83
CA ILE A 114 20.90 0.79 8.98
C ILE A 114 19.81 0.43 10.00
N SER A 115 18.60 0.13 9.51
CA SER A 115 17.45 -0.29 10.32
C SER A 115 16.46 -1.08 9.47
N GLN A 116 15.56 -1.81 10.12
CA GLN A 116 14.61 -2.73 9.47
C GLN A 116 13.18 -2.46 9.93
N GLY A 117 12.21 -2.83 9.09
CA GLY A 117 10.78 -2.72 9.42
C GLY A 117 10.27 -1.28 9.54
N ASN A 118 10.93 -0.33 8.88
CA ASN A 118 10.50 1.05 8.82
C ASN A 118 9.18 1.17 8.02
N PRO A 119 8.35 2.19 8.31
CA PRO A 119 7.23 2.51 7.44
C PRO A 119 7.75 2.84 6.02
N LEU A 120 6.95 2.46 5.02
CA LEU A 120 7.21 2.89 3.65
C LEU A 120 6.88 4.38 3.49
N PRO A 121 7.54 5.08 2.55
CA PRO A 121 7.19 6.46 2.23
C PRO A 121 5.72 6.59 1.84
N PRO A 122 5.09 7.74 2.14
CA PRO A 122 3.72 8.00 1.72
C PRO A 122 3.63 8.00 0.18
N PHE A 123 2.46 7.63 -0.33
CA PHE A 123 2.16 7.80 -1.75
C PHE A 123 2.00 9.28 -2.09
N LEU A 124 2.60 9.71 -3.19
CA LEU A 124 2.31 10.99 -3.81
C LEU A 124 0.97 10.88 -4.55
N GLU A 125 -0.04 11.59 -4.05
CA GLU A 125 -1.36 11.67 -4.66
C GLU A 125 -1.30 12.58 -5.89
N LEU A 126 -1.70 12.06 -7.06
CA LEU A 126 -1.68 12.79 -8.32
C LEU A 126 -3.05 12.73 -9.01
N SER A 127 -3.36 13.77 -9.80
CA SER A 127 -4.33 13.66 -10.87
C SER A 127 -3.72 12.90 -12.05
N THR A 128 -4.53 12.20 -12.84
CA THR A 128 -4.03 11.61 -14.10
C THR A 128 -3.58 12.67 -15.11
N ALA A 129 -3.95 13.94 -14.91
CA ALA A 129 -3.42 15.10 -15.63
C ALA A 129 -1.96 15.44 -15.28
N ASP A 130 -1.49 15.06 -14.09
CA ASP A 130 -0.14 15.37 -13.63
C ASP A 130 0.89 14.42 -14.22
N MET A 131 0.48 13.21 -14.62
CA MET A 131 1.33 12.19 -15.24
C MET A 131 0.64 11.58 -16.49
N PRO A 132 0.46 12.38 -17.55
CA PRO A 132 -0.14 11.92 -18.80
C PRO A 132 0.68 10.80 -19.45
N SER A 133 -0.03 9.83 -20.05
CA SER A 133 0.56 8.71 -20.77
C SER A 133 1.22 9.15 -22.08
N GLY A 134 2.27 8.43 -22.50
CA GLY A 134 2.96 8.65 -23.76
C GLY A 134 4.38 9.18 -23.58
N THR A 135 5.10 9.32 -24.68
CA THR A 135 6.55 9.58 -24.69
C THR A 135 6.93 11.06 -24.70
N ASN A 136 5.96 11.97 -24.79
CA ASN A 136 6.22 13.41 -24.98
C ASN A 136 6.02 14.22 -23.69
N HIS A 137 6.31 13.59 -22.54
CA HIS A 137 6.06 14.12 -21.20
C HIS A 137 7.31 14.07 -20.31
N PRO A 138 8.40 14.78 -20.67
CA PRO A 138 9.63 14.80 -19.87
C PRO A 138 9.42 15.40 -18.48
N GLU A 139 8.37 16.20 -18.27
CA GLU A 139 7.99 16.73 -16.95
C GLU A 139 7.62 15.65 -15.91
N ASN A 140 7.33 14.42 -16.37
CA ASN A 140 7.01 13.28 -15.52
C ASN A 140 8.25 12.65 -14.88
N GLU A 141 9.47 13.04 -15.28
CA GLU A 141 10.75 12.57 -14.73
C GLU A 141 10.77 12.60 -13.20
N LYS A 142 10.16 13.63 -12.63
CA LYS A 142 10.03 13.83 -11.18
C LYS A 142 9.24 12.75 -10.45
N TYR A 143 8.61 11.82 -11.16
CA TYR A 143 7.93 10.68 -10.57
C TYR A 143 8.69 9.37 -10.73
N GLU A 144 9.80 9.31 -11.48
CA GLU A 144 10.57 8.08 -11.68
C GLU A 144 10.97 7.42 -10.33
N GLY A 145 10.62 6.15 -10.16
CA GLY A 145 10.85 5.37 -8.94
C GLY A 145 9.96 5.75 -7.75
N VAL A 146 9.12 6.78 -7.85
CA VAL A 146 8.29 7.31 -6.76
C VAL A 146 7.05 6.45 -6.55
N LEU A 147 6.64 6.30 -5.29
CA LEU A 147 5.33 5.74 -4.93
C LEU A 147 4.22 6.76 -5.24
N VAL A 148 3.38 6.47 -6.23
CA VAL A 148 2.29 7.35 -6.68
C VAL A 148 0.93 6.68 -6.48
N ARG A 149 -0.10 7.48 -6.17
CA ARG A 149 -1.51 7.05 -6.13
C ARG A 149 -2.35 7.91 -7.06
N PHE A 150 -3.19 7.25 -7.87
CA PHE A 150 -4.37 7.85 -8.49
C PHE A 150 -5.63 7.41 -7.77
N GLN A 151 -6.57 8.34 -7.60
CA GLN A 151 -7.86 8.08 -6.96
C GLN A 151 -9.03 8.31 -7.94
N ASP A 152 -10.11 7.57 -7.72
CA ASP A 152 -11.38 7.73 -8.46
C ASP A 152 -11.20 7.73 -9.99
N VAL A 153 -10.48 6.73 -10.48
CA VAL A 153 -10.14 6.58 -11.90
C VAL A 153 -11.08 5.62 -12.62
N THR A 154 -11.30 5.88 -13.90
CA THR A 154 -12.02 4.97 -14.79
C THR A 154 -11.05 4.28 -15.74
N ILE A 155 -11.21 2.98 -15.97
CA ILE A 155 -10.45 2.22 -16.97
C ILE A 155 -10.83 2.71 -18.37
N LYS A 156 -9.85 3.13 -19.18
CA LYS A 156 -10.04 3.72 -20.51
C LYS A 156 -9.66 2.79 -21.65
N SER A 157 -8.79 1.81 -21.42
CA SER A 157 -8.43 0.80 -22.42
C SER A 157 -8.35 -0.60 -21.83
N THR A 158 -8.50 -1.60 -22.69
CA THR A 158 -8.12 -2.98 -22.37
C THR A 158 -6.60 -3.09 -22.29
N PRO A 159 -6.06 -4.05 -21.52
CA PRO A 159 -4.63 -4.34 -21.54
C PRO A 159 -4.15 -4.70 -22.95
N ASP A 160 -2.99 -4.18 -23.35
CA ASP A 160 -2.33 -4.50 -24.61
C ASP A 160 -1.45 -5.77 -24.52
N SER A 161 -0.60 -6.02 -25.52
CA SER A 161 0.30 -7.17 -25.54
C SER A 161 1.41 -7.13 -24.48
N TYR A 162 1.67 -5.97 -23.90
CA TYR A 162 2.61 -5.77 -22.80
C TYR A 162 1.90 -5.78 -21.44
N GLY A 163 0.57 -5.87 -21.40
CA GLY A 163 -0.21 -5.78 -20.17
C GLY A 163 -0.49 -4.35 -19.73
N GLN A 164 -0.18 -3.36 -20.57
CA GLN A 164 -0.36 -1.94 -20.30
C GLN A 164 -1.81 -1.53 -20.58
N PHE A 165 -2.37 -0.69 -19.71
CA PHE A 165 -3.71 -0.13 -19.90
C PHE A 165 -3.79 1.30 -19.40
N LEU A 166 -4.80 2.02 -19.88
CA LEU A 166 -4.97 3.45 -19.64
C LEU A 166 -6.11 3.68 -18.65
N ILE A 167 -5.92 4.64 -17.76
CA ILE A 167 -6.89 5.07 -16.75
C ILE A 167 -7.05 6.60 -16.83
N ALA A 168 -8.17 7.13 -16.37
CA ALA A 168 -8.35 8.58 -16.24
C ALA A 168 -9.23 8.93 -15.05
N ASP A 169 -8.88 9.99 -14.33
CA ASP A 169 -9.72 10.59 -13.30
C ASP A 169 -10.70 11.63 -13.91
N HIS A 170 -11.20 12.54 -13.08
CA HIS A 170 -12.08 13.65 -13.48
C HIS A 170 -11.49 14.63 -14.51
N SER A 171 -10.15 14.71 -14.64
CA SER A 171 -9.47 15.49 -15.69
C SER A 171 -9.70 14.92 -17.09
N ASN A 172 -10.03 13.62 -17.17
CA ASN A 172 -10.15 12.84 -18.39
C ASN A 172 -8.86 12.81 -19.26
N ILE A 173 -7.71 13.22 -18.70
CA ILE A 173 -6.38 12.98 -19.26
C ILE A 173 -5.96 11.56 -18.87
N TRP A 174 -5.39 10.81 -19.80
CA TRP A 174 -5.12 9.39 -19.60
C TRP A 174 -3.72 9.20 -19.03
N ALA A 175 -3.61 8.44 -17.95
CA ALA A 175 -2.35 7.93 -17.39
C ALA A 175 -2.22 6.43 -17.68
N MET A 176 -1.00 5.91 -17.69
CA MET A 176 -0.71 4.51 -18.02
C MET A 176 -0.39 3.69 -16.78
N VAL A 177 -0.95 2.50 -16.73
CA VAL A 177 -0.67 1.46 -15.72
C VAL A 177 -0.04 0.27 -16.43
N ASP A 178 0.96 -0.33 -15.81
CA ASP A 178 1.68 -1.51 -16.32
C ASP A 178 1.66 -2.65 -15.28
N ASN A 179 1.87 -3.88 -15.75
CA ASN A 179 1.89 -5.10 -14.95
C ASN A 179 3.31 -5.59 -14.61
N GLY A 180 4.33 -4.72 -14.76
CA GLY A 180 5.73 -5.08 -14.64
C GLY A 180 6.15 -5.56 -13.25
N LEU A 181 5.56 -4.99 -12.18
CA LEU A 181 5.83 -5.40 -10.79
C LEU A 181 4.79 -6.39 -10.23
N TYR A 182 3.58 -6.39 -10.77
CA TYR A 182 2.49 -7.26 -10.36
C TYR A 182 1.75 -7.79 -11.59
N ALA A 183 1.64 -9.11 -11.69
CA ALA A 183 0.91 -9.75 -12.77
C ALA A 183 -0.60 -9.48 -12.64
N ILE A 184 -1.08 -8.41 -13.30
CA ILE A 184 -2.49 -8.02 -13.33
C ILE A 184 -3.24 -8.95 -14.29
N PRO A 185 -4.26 -9.70 -13.84
CA PRO A 185 -5.06 -10.52 -14.74
C PRO A 185 -5.81 -9.64 -15.74
N ALA A 186 -5.57 -9.82 -17.03
CA ALA A 186 -6.22 -8.99 -18.06
C ALA A 186 -7.75 -9.03 -18.01
N SER A 187 -8.32 -10.16 -17.57
CA SER A 187 -9.77 -10.32 -17.35
C SER A 187 -10.34 -9.46 -16.21
N SER A 188 -9.50 -8.92 -15.34
CA SER A 188 -9.92 -8.02 -14.25
C SER A 188 -10.03 -6.55 -14.67
N ILE A 189 -9.53 -6.20 -15.87
CA ILE A 189 -9.49 -4.84 -16.38
C ILE A 189 -10.61 -4.65 -17.41
N ILE A 190 -11.67 -3.96 -16.99
CA ILE A 190 -12.89 -3.77 -17.76
C ILE A 190 -13.03 -2.29 -18.11
N VAL A 191 -13.02 -1.95 -19.41
CA VAL A 191 -13.19 -0.56 -19.87
C VAL A 191 -14.50 0.03 -19.36
N GLY A 192 -14.43 1.23 -18.80
CA GLY A 192 -15.55 1.94 -18.17
C GLY A 192 -15.76 1.61 -16.69
N GLU A 193 -15.07 0.61 -16.13
CA GLU A 193 -15.13 0.33 -14.70
C GLU A 193 -14.39 1.41 -13.91
N SER A 194 -14.95 1.81 -12.76
CA SER A 194 -14.35 2.78 -11.84
C SER A 194 -13.59 2.08 -10.71
N TRP A 195 -12.42 2.62 -10.40
CA TRP A 195 -11.51 2.15 -9.37
C TRP A 195 -11.26 3.29 -8.38
N TYR A 196 -11.35 2.99 -7.09
CA TYR A 196 -11.11 3.98 -6.04
C TYR A 196 -9.63 4.32 -5.96
N ILE A 197 -8.76 3.31 -6.01
CA ILE A 197 -7.31 3.47 -5.91
C ILE A 197 -6.64 2.59 -6.95
N ILE A 198 -5.75 3.18 -7.73
CA ILE A 198 -4.67 2.46 -8.40
C ILE A 198 -3.39 3.18 -8.02
N GLN A 199 -2.50 2.49 -7.32
CA GLN A 199 -1.24 3.04 -6.81
C GLN A 199 -0.08 2.11 -7.16
N GLY A 200 1.15 2.54 -6.95
CA GLY A 200 2.31 1.74 -7.31
C GLY A 200 3.59 2.57 -7.37
N ILE A 201 4.62 1.98 -7.97
CA ILE A 201 5.89 2.68 -8.27
C ILE A 201 5.83 3.13 -9.72
N VAL A 202 6.21 4.36 -10.00
CA VAL A 202 6.32 4.82 -11.39
C VAL A 202 7.65 4.35 -11.98
N ASP A 203 7.60 3.77 -13.17
CA ASP A 203 8.79 3.44 -13.97
C ASP A 203 8.79 4.24 -15.28
N PHE A 204 9.91 4.19 -15.99
CA PHE A 204 10.05 4.75 -17.33
C PHE A 204 10.43 3.66 -18.32
N HIS A 205 9.91 3.76 -19.56
CA HIS A 205 10.45 3.01 -20.68
C HIS A 205 10.39 3.85 -21.96
N SER A 206 11.49 3.94 -22.71
CA SER A 206 11.62 4.82 -23.88
C SER A 206 10.51 4.70 -24.95
N SER A 207 9.90 3.51 -25.11
CA SER A 207 8.82 3.29 -26.08
C SER A 207 7.41 3.62 -25.59
N ALA A 208 7.23 3.81 -24.28
CA ALA A 208 5.92 3.96 -23.66
C ALA A 208 5.81 5.27 -22.83
N GLY A 209 6.92 5.77 -22.31
CA GLY A 209 6.97 6.84 -21.32
C GLY A 209 6.82 6.32 -19.90
N PHE A 210 6.30 7.17 -19.02
CA PHE A 210 6.10 6.89 -17.61
C PHE A 210 4.84 6.06 -17.37
N LYS A 211 4.96 5.06 -16.49
CA LYS A 211 3.88 4.11 -16.18
C LYS A 211 3.83 3.84 -14.69
N LEU A 212 2.62 3.74 -14.15
CA LEU A 212 2.42 3.29 -12.78
C LEU A 212 2.42 1.76 -12.73
N ASN A 213 3.28 1.17 -11.90
CA ASN A 213 3.34 -0.27 -11.69
C ASN A 213 2.84 -0.63 -10.28
N PRO A 214 1.61 -1.18 -10.13
CA PRO A 214 1.14 -1.73 -8.88
C PRO A 214 2.10 -2.81 -8.38
N ARG A 215 2.39 -2.84 -7.07
CA ARG A 215 3.35 -3.78 -6.49
C ARG A 215 2.71 -5.11 -6.10
N ASN A 216 1.40 -5.10 -5.85
CA ASN A 216 0.58 -6.28 -5.52
C ASN A 216 -0.91 -5.92 -5.61
N ALA A 217 -1.79 -6.90 -5.37
CA ALA A 217 -3.24 -6.72 -5.41
C ALA A 217 -3.77 -5.60 -4.50
N SER A 218 -3.11 -5.31 -3.37
CA SER A 218 -3.55 -4.26 -2.43
C SER A 218 -3.34 -2.85 -2.98
N ASP A 219 -2.53 -2.70 -4.02
CA ASP A 219 -2.32 -1.43 -4.72
C ASP A 219 -3.44 -1.14 -5.75
N MET A 220 -4.43 -2.04 -5.90
CA MET A 220 -5.54 -1.85 -6.84
C MET A 220 -6.89 -2.12 -6.15
N ILE A 221 -7.62 -1.06 -5.83
CA ILE A 221 -8.88 -1.09 -5.08
C ILE A 221 -10.00 -0.53 -5.96
N LYS A 222 -11.02 -1.36 -6.25
CA LYS A 222 -12.20 -0.95 -7.01
C LYS A 222 -13.03 0.10 -6.24
N GLN A 223 -13.82 0.90 -6.96
CA GLN A 223 -14.65 1.95 -6.36
C GLN A 223 -15.50 1.37 -5.21
N ASP A 224 -15.41 1.99 -4.04
CA ASP A 224 -15.97 1.45 -2.80
C ASP A 224 -17.45 1.78 -2.66
N THR A 225 -18.29 0.97 -3.29
CA THR A 225 -19.75 1.04 -3.17
C THR A 225 -20.23 0.20 -1.98
N ILE A 226 -21.44 0.50 -1.49
CA ILE A 226 -22.08 -0.31 -0.44
C ILE A 226 -22.17 -1.80 -0.81
N GLU A 227 -22.18 -2.13 -2.10
CA GLU A 227 -22.23 -3.49 -2.65
C GLU A 227 -21.01 -4.33 -2.23
N ASN A 228 -19.87 -3.69 -1.92
CA ASN A 228 -18.65 -4.34 -1.45
C ASN A 228 -18.53 -4.36 0.08
N SER A 229 -19.60 -4.01 0.82
CA SER A 229 -19.64 -4.11 2.28
C SER A 229 -20.00 -5.53 2.70
N ILE A 230 -19.30 -6.06 3.71
CA ILE A 230 -19.52 -7.41 4.23
C ILE A 230 -20.19 -7.29 5.60
N ILE A 231 -21.17 -8.16 5.86
CA ILE A 231 -21.72 -8.41 7.20
C ILE A 231 -21.30 -9.81 7.62
N LYS A 232 -20.70 -9.95 8.81
CA LYS A 232 -20.23 -11.22 9.37
C LYS A 232 -20.81 -11.44 10.75
N ILE A 233 -21.10 -12.69 11.10
CA ILE A 233 -21.38 -13.12 12.47
C ILE A 233 -20.27 -14.09 12.86
N VAL A 234 -19.48 -13.75 13.88
CA VAL A 234 -18.32 -14.55 14.32
C VAL A 234 -18.34 -14.73 15.83
N ARG A 235 -17.72 -15.80 16.37
CA ARG A 235 -17.56 -15.94 17.82
C ARG A 235 -16.77 -14.75 18.38
N THR A 236 -17.22 -14.19 19.50
CA THR A 236 -16.46 -13.15 20.21
C THR A 236 -15.13 -13.71 20.73
N ASP A 237 -15.14 -14.94 21.23
CA ASP A 237 -13.94 -15.71 21.58
C ASP A 237 -13.90 -16.98 20.72
N PRO A 238 -13.07 -17.04 19.67
CA PRO A 238 -12.95 -18.23 18.83
C PRO A 238 -12.08 -19.32 19.45
N THR A 239 -11.37 -19.05 20.55
CA THR A 239 -10.43 -19.98 21.17
C THR A 239 -11.09 -20.88 22.21
N THR A 240 -12.23 -20.47 22.74
CA THR A 240 -13.00 -21.24 23.71
C THR A 240 -14.15 -21.98 23.01
N GLU A 241 -14.23 -23.29 23.25
CA GLU A 241 -15.32 -24.11 22.71
C GLU A 241 -16.63 -23.86 23.47
N PRO A 242 -17.76 -23.69 22.75
CA PRO A 242 -19.07 -23.52 23.37
C PRO A 242 -19.44 -24.69 24.29
N THR A 243 -19.97 -24.37 25.46
CA THR A 243 -20.63 -25.37 26.31
C THR A 243 -22.12 -25.42 25.98
N LEU A 244 -22.69 -26.61 25.82
CA LEU A 244 -24.13 -26.75 25.61
C LEU A 244 -24.92 -26.07 26.74
N ASN A 245 -26.06 -25.50 26.38
CA ASN A 245 -26.98 -24.82 27.28
C ASN A 245 -26.39 -23.60 28.01
N SER A 246 -25.23 -23.09 27.58
CA SER A 246 -24.62 -21.85 28.08
C SER A 246 -24.66 -20.78 27.00
N ASP A 247 -24.84 -19.51 27.41
CA ASP A 247 -24.84 -18.40 26.45
C ASP A 247 -23.43 -18.16 25.92
N VAL A 248 -23.35 -17.92 24.62
CA VAL A 248 -22.14 -17.62 23.86
C VAL A 248 -22.37 -16.30 23.15
N SER A 249 -21.37 -15.42 23.21
CA SER A 249 -21.38 -14.15 22.49
C SER A 249 -20.85 -14.32 21.07
N MET A 250 -21.60 -13.77 20.12
CA MET A 250 -21.24 -13.69 18.71
C MET A 250 -21.20 -12.22 18.29
N ASN A 251 -20.11 -11.77 17.70
CA ASN A 251 -19.98 -10.42 17.17
C ASN A 251 -20.71 -10.32 15.82
N LEU A 252 -21.67 -9.38 15.70
CA LEU A 252 -22.17 -8.92 14.41
C LEU A 252 -21.29 -7.77 13.93
N ILE A 253 -20.56 -8.01 12.85
CA ILE A 253 -19.56 -7.10 12.31
C ILE A 253 -20.01 -6.64 10.93
N SER A 254 -19.85 -5.36 10.64
CA SER A 254 -19.96 -4.81 9.29
C SER A 254 -18.63 -4.18 8.89
N THR A 255 -18.29 -4.17 7.61
CA THR A 255 -17.14 -3.41 7.11
C THR A 255 -17.61 -2.06 6.57
N LYS A 256 -16.72 -1.05 6.59
CA LYS A 256 -16.85 0.17 5.79
C LYS A 256 -17.99 1.12 6.21
N ILE A 257 -18.26 1.33 7.50
CA ILE A 257 -19.28 2.31 7.91
C ILE A 257 -18.68 3.74 7.88
N LYS A 258 -18.60 4.32 6.69
CA LYS A 258 -17.95 5.62 6.46
C LYS A 258 -18.84 6.81 6.79
N SER A 259 -18.22 7.92 7.20
CA SER A 259 -18.91 9.17 7.56
C SER A 259 -19.75 9.75 6.42
N GLU A 260 -19.25 9.68 5.20
CA GLU A 260 -19.86 10.23 3.99
C GLU A 260 -21.10 9.44 3.52
N TRP A 261 -21.30 8.22 4.03
CA TRP A 261 -22.48 7.42 3.71
C TRP A 261 -23.70 7.84 4.54
N GLY A 262 -23.52 8.63 5.60
CA GLY A 262 -24.61 9.09 6.44
C GLY A 262 -25.43 7.95 7.05
N VAL A 263 -24.76 6.87 7.49
CA VAL A 263 -25.43 5.70 8.05
C VAL A 263 -26.08 6.07 9.38
N MET A 264 -27.40 5.96 9.44
CA MET A 264 -28.20 6.40 10.59
C MET A 264 -28.95 5.28 11.28
N SER A 265 -29.08 4.14 10.61
CA SER A 265 -29.77 2.97 11.14
C SER A 265 -29.25 1.70 10.48
N TYR A 266 -29.46 0.58 11.15
CA TYR A 266 -29.34 -0.72 10.54
C TYR A 266 -30.47 -1.64 11.02
N SER A 267 -30.88 -2.57 10.17
CA SER A 267 -31.89 -3.57 10.50
C SER A 267 -31.32 -4.96 10.27
N VAL A 268 -31.60 -5.87 11.18
CA VAL A 268 -31.14 -7.25 11.10
C VAL A 268 -32.35 -8.17 11.13
N THR A 269 -32.31 -9.19 10.29
CA THR A 269 -33.21 -10.34 10.38
C THR A 269 -32.38 -11.58 10.08
N PHE A 270 -32.29 -12.50 11.03
CA PHE A 270 -31.60 -13.77 10.82
C PHE A 270 -32.46 -14.94 11.28
N LYS A 271 -32.20 -16.10 10.66
CA LYS A 271 -32.89 -17.35 10.95
C LYS A 271 -31.98 -18.32 11.67
N VAL A 272 -32.54 -19.04 12.63
CA VAL A 272 -31.86 -20.12 13.34
C VAL A 272 -32.70 -21.39 13.30
N ASN A 273 -32.05 -22.53 13.50
CA ASN A 273 -32.79 -23.74 13.83
C ASN A 273 -33.01 -23.76 15.36
N PRO A 274 -34.25 -23.52 15.85
CA PRO A 274 -34.52 -23.41 17.29
C PRO A 274 -34.31 -24.73 18.04
N THR A 275 -34.24 -25.86 17.33
CA THR A 275 -33.91 -27.16 17.94
C THR A 275 -32.41 -27.33 18.22
N LYS A 276 -31.56 -26.47 17.63
CA LYS A 276 -30.10 -26.53 17.75
C LYS A 276 -29.49 -25.33 18.45
N LEU A 277 -30.10 -24.15 18.31
CA LEU A 277 -29.57 -22.89 18.81
C LEU A 277 -30.73 -22.00 19.26
N ILE A 278 -30.67 -21.52 20.50
CA ILE A 278 -31.62 -20.55 21.04
C ILE A 278 -30.98 -19.16 20.98
N PHE A 279 -31.74 -18.15 20.59
CA PHE A 279 -31.35 -16.76 20.77
C PHE A 279 -31.69 -16.31 22.20
N SER A 280 -30.69 -15.80 22.92
CA SER A 280 -30.79 -15.42 24.34
C SER A 280 -30.87 -13.91 24.55
N GLY A 281 -30.43 -13.10 23.58
CA GLY A 281 -30.49 -11.64 23.65
C GLY A 281 -29.40 -10.94 22.85
N LEU A 282 -29.22 -9.65 23.13
CA LEU A 282 -28.19 -8.80 22.53
C LEU A 282 -27.30 -8.21 23.64
N ASP A 283 -26.06 -7.88 23.29
CA ASP A 283 -25.12 -7.14 24.14
C ASP A 283 -24.54 -5.96 23.34
N ILE A 284 -24.63 -4.75 23.93
CA ILE A 284 -24.19 -3.49 23.33
C ILE A 284 -22.85 -2.99 23.89
N GLU A 285 -22.30 -3.66 24.91
CA GLU A 285 -21.08 -3.23 25.57
C GLU A 285 -19.89 -3.23 24.60
N ASN A 286 -19.22 -2.08 24.50
CA ASN A 286 -18.10 -1.83 23.58
C ASN A 286 -18.46 -2.04 22.10
N THR A 287 -19.70 -1.71 21.72
CA THR A 287 -20.17 -1.77 20.33
C THR A 287 -20.55 -0.39 19.79
N LEU A 288 -20.86 -0.31 18.49
CA LEU A 288 -21.37 0.90 17.86
C LEU A 288 -22.85 1.17 18.18
N THR A 289 -23.55 0.16 18.68
CA THR A 289 -24.91 0.32 19.21
C THR A 289 -24.84 0.95 20.59
N ARG A 290 -25.38 2.15 20.75
CA ARG A 290 -25.31 2.92 22.01
C ARG A 290 -26.54 2.75 22.89
N GLU A 291 -27.65 2.33 22.30
CA GLU A 291 -28.91 2.06 22.99
C GLU A 291 -29.43 0.68 22.59
N MET A 292 -29.94 -0.08 23.57
CA MET A 292 -30.44 -1.44 23.33
C MET A 292 -31.66 -1.39 22.41
N PRO A 293 -31.60 -1.99 21.20
CA PRO A 293 -32.76 -1.99 20.31
C PRO A 293 -33.83 -2.96 20.82
N GLU A 294 -35.10 -2.63 20.54
CA GLU A 294 -36.16 -3.61 20.67
C GLU A 294 -35.95 -4.72 19.63
N PHE A 295 -35.99 -5.97 20.08
CA PHE A 295 -35.89 -7.15 19.21
C PHE A 295 -37.17 -7.99 19.28
N HIS A 296 -37.46 -8.69 18.19
CA HIS A 296 -38.63 -9.54 18.03
C HIS A 296 -38.20 -10.95 17.63
N ASN A 297 -38.81 -11.94 18.29
CA ASN A 297 -38.66 -13.36 17.97
C ASN A 297 -39.98 -13.88 17.40
N SER A 298 -39.92 -14.67 16.31
CA SER A 298 -41.10 -15.38 15.80
C SER A 298 -41.66 -16.33 16.87
N ALA A 299 -42.95 -16.67 16.76
CA ALA A 299 -43.58 -17.64 17.67
C ALA A 299 -42.90 -19.03 17.64
N ALA A 300 -42.27 -19.38 16.52
CA ALA A 300 -41.49 -20.62 16.37
C ALA A 300 -40.05 -20.51 16.91
N GLY A 301 -39.59 -19.30 17.26
CA GLY A 301 -38.21 -19.04 17.71
C GLY A 301 -37.15 -19.16 16.61
N ASP A 302 -37.57 -19.24 15.35
CA ASP A 302 -36.69 -19.51 14.19
C ASP A 302 -36.26 -18.24 13.44
N THR A 303 -36.86 -17.09 13.73
CA THR A 303 -36.59 -15.81 13.08
C THR A 303 -36.47 -14.73 14.14
N ILE A 304 -35.34 -14.02 14.14
CA ILE A 304 -35.01 -12.94 15.08
C ILE A 304 -34.73 -11.68 14.28
N SER A 305 -35.32 -10.57 14.70
CA SER A 305 -35.17 -9.29 14.02
C SER A 305 -35.10 -8.11 14.98
N TRP A 306 -34.33 -7.09 14.64
CA TRP A 306 -34.32 -5.80 15.33
C TRP A 306 -33.89 -4.68 14.37
N THR A 307 -34.19 -3.45 14.77
CA THR A 307 -33.72 -2.25 14.09
C THR A 307 -33.13 -1.31 15.13
N TYR A 308 -31.96 -0.76 14.82
CA TYR A 308 -31.33 0.28 15.62
C TYR A 308 -31.32 1.60 14.85
N PHE A 309 -31.68 2.68 15.53
CA PHE A 309 -31.59 4.05 15.04
C PHE A 309 -30.65 4.83 15.93
N SER A 310 -29.74 5.59 15.33
CA SER A 310 -28.85 6.50 16.05
C SER A 310 -29.27 7.95 15.80
N GLN A 311 -29.07 8.82 16.80
CA GLN A 311 -29.24 10.27 16.59
C GLN A 311 -28.03 10.89 15.88
N ASP A 312 -26.85 10.30 16.10
CA ASP A 312 -25.60 10.65 15.43
C ASP A 312 -25.22 9.62 14.38
N GLY A 313 -24.43 10.01 13.38
CA GLY A 313 -23.93 9.08 12.37
C GLY A 313 -23.26 7.86 13.00
N ILE A 314 -23.66 6.65 12.59
CA ILE A 314 -22.92 5.43 12.90
C ILE A 314 -21.67 5.48 12.02
N ILE A 315 -20.50 5.62 12.64
CA ILE A 315 -19.24 5.82 11.91
C ILE A 315 -18.19 4.89 12.52
N TYR A 316 -17.49 4.17 11.66
CA TYR A 316 -16.31 3.40 12.02
C TYR A 316 -15.37 3.36 10.81
N PRO A 317 -14.28 4.14 10.83
CA PRO A 317 -13.42 4.33 9.66
C PRO A 317 -12.59 3.09 9.31
N ASP A 318 -12.38 2.19 10.27
CA ASP A 318 -11.65 0.95 10.06
C ASP A 318 -12.54 -0.16 9.49
N ASN A 319 -11.91 -1.23 9.01
CA ASN A 319 -12.62 -2.47 8.70
C ASN A 319 -12.96 -3.22 10.01
N ASP A 320 -14.04 -3.99 9.99
CA ASP A 320 -14.60 -4.74 11.14
C ASP A 320 -15.26 -3.88 12.24
N ALA A 321 -16.21 -3.05 11.83
CA ALA A 321 -17.12 -2.33 12.71
C ALA A 321 -18.02 -3.28 13.52
N LEU A 322 -17.76 -3.40 14.83
CA LEU A 322 -18.60 -4.18 15.74
C LEU A 322 -19.93 -3.47 15.97
N LEU A 323 -20.97 -3.87 15.24
CA LEU A 323 -22.30 -3.29 15.33
C LEU A 323 -22.94 -3.60 16.69
N ILE A 324 -23.04 -4.89 17.01
CA ILE A 324 -23.67 -5.40 18.24
C ILE A 324 -23.19 -6.83 18.49
N LYS A 325 -23.31 -7.33 19.71
CA LYS A 325 -23.12 -8.76 20.00
C LYS A 325 -24.46 -9.46 20.12
N ILE A 326 -24.52 -10.69 19.63
CA ILE A 326 -25.67 -11.58 19.65
C ILE A 326 -25.37 -12.69 20.66
N LEU A 327 -26.22 -12.86 21.67
CA LEU A 327 -26.12 -13.92 22.64
C LEU A 327 -26.95 -15.12 22.16
N VAL A 328 -26.30 -16.26 22.02
CA VAL A 328 -26.92 -17.51 21.58
C VAL A 328 -26.54 -18.68 22.47
N ARG A 329 -27.42 -19.68 22.58
CA ARG A 329 -27.23 -20.86 23.41
C ARG A 329 -27.32 -22.12 22.55
N PRO A 330 -26.23 -22.87 22.36
CA PRO A 330 -26.26 -24.12 21.60
C PRO A 330 -26.92 -25.22 22.43
N LEU A 331 -27.83 -25.96 21.81
CA LEU A 331 -28.51 -27.13 22.39
C LEU A 331 -27.86 -28.45 21.97
N VAL A 332 -27.19 -28.44 20.81
CA VAL A 332 -26.45 -29.58 20.27
C VAL A 332 -25.13 -29.09 19.69
N TYR A 333 -24.11 -29.96 19.73
CA TYR A 333 -22.91 -29.76 18.91
C TYR A 333 -23.28 -30.03 17.44
N GLY A 334 -22.75 -29.22 16.52
CA GLY A 334 -22.95 -29.48 15.09
C GLY A 334 -22.40 -30.86 14.70
N GLU A 335 -23.04 -31.53 13.74
CA GLU A 335 -22.36 -32.62 13.04
C GLU A 335 -21.21 -31.99 12.23
N ASN A 336 -20.00 -32.56 12.33
CA ASN A 336 -18.89 -32.18 11.47
C ASN A 336 -19.34 -32.29 10.00
N ILE A 337 -19.41 -31.17 9.29
CA ILE A 337 -19.57 -31.16 7.82
C ILE A 337 -18.18 -31.11 7.21
#